data_AF-A0A8C3WJB0-F1
#
_entry.id   AF-A0A8C3WJB0-F1
#
_cell.length_a   1.000
_cell.length_b   1.000
_cell.length_c   1.000
_cell.angle_alpha   90.00
_cell.angle_beta   90.00
_cell.angle_gamma   90.00
#
_symmetry.space_group_name_H-M   'P 1'
#
loop_
_entity.id
_entity.type
_entity.pdbx_description
1 polymer ?
#
loop_
_entity_poly.entity_id
_entity_poly.type
_entity_poly.pdbx_seq_one_letter_code
_entity_poly.pdbx_strand_id
1 'polypeptide(L)' 'MALLAEHLLKPLPADKQIETGPFLEAVSHLPPFFDCLGSPVFTPIKADISGNITMGRLRLRAVEGL' A
#
# COMPACT_ATOMS: atom_id res chain seq x y z
N MET A 1 -8.64 -1.78 -12.15
CA MET A 1 -8.97 -2.17 -10.77
C MET A 1 -8.24 -3.45 -10.44
N ALA A 2 -7.53 -3.49 -9.32
CA ALA A 2 -7.12 -4.75 -8.70
C ALA A 2 -8.32 -5.31 -7.92
N LEU A 3 -8.53 -6.63 -7.95
CA LEU A 3 -9.47 -7.27 -7.02
C LEU A 3 -8.79 -7.37 -5.66
N LEU A 4 -9.42 -6.84 -4.60
CA LEU A 4 -8.83 -6.86 -3.25
C LEU A 4 -8.54 -8.28 -2.76
N ALA A 5 -9.36 -9.26 -3.17
CA ALA A 5 -9.18 -10.67 -2.85
C ALA A 5 -7.95 -11.31 -3.53
N GLU A 6 -7.39 -10.68 -4.57
CA GLU A 6 -6.15 -11.14 -5.23
C GLU A 6 -4.89 -10.61 -4.54
N HIS A 7 -5.03 -9.59 -3.70
CA HIS A 7 -3.92 -8.87 -3.06
C HIS A 7 -4.07 -8.90 -1.53
N LEU A 8 -4.34 -10.09 -0.98
CA LEU A 8 -4.48 -10.27 0.47
C LEU A 8 -3.17 -9.97 1.18
N LEU A 9 -3.28 -9.33 2.35
CA LEU A 9 -2.15 -9.19 3.26
C LEU A 9 -1.73 -10.59 3.78
N LYS A 10 -0.44 -10.74 4.07
CA LYS A 10 0.07 -11.94 4.75
C LYS A 10 -0.59 -12.08 6.13
N PRO A 11 -0.90 -13.30 6.59
CA PRO A 11 -1.35 -13.52 7.96
C PRO A 11 -0.26 -13.12 8.95
N LEU A 12 -0.67 -12.72 10.15
CA LEU A 12 0.25 -12.28 11.19
C LEU A 12 1.03 -13.47 11.76
N PRO A 13 2.38 -13.43 11.79
CA PRO A 13 3.19 -14.44 12.45
C PRO A 13 3.07 -14.35 13.99
N ALA A 14 3.59 -15.36 14.69
CA ALA A 14 3.50 -15.45 16.15
C ALA A 14 4.22 -14.29 16.89
N ASP A 15 5.32 -13.79 16.31
CA ASP A 15 6.08 -12.64 16.81
C ASP A 15 5.44 -11.29 16.45
N LYS A 16 4.35 -11.32 15.69
CA LYS A 16 3.56 -10.16 15.23
C LYS A 16 4.33 -9.17 14.35
N GLN A 17 5.47 -9.58 13.80
CA GLN A 17 6.21 -8.76 12.85
C GLN A 17 5.52 -8.72 11.49
N ILE A 18 5.63 -7.61 10.78
CA ILE A 18 5.08 -7.44 9.44
C ILE A 18 6.25 -7.15 8.49
N GLU A 19 6.40 -7.99 7.46
CA GLU A 19 7.40 -7.77 6.43
C GLU A 19 7.04 -6.52 5.60
N THR A 20 7.87 -5.47 5.69
CA THR A 20 7.63 -4.17 5.06
C THR A 20 7.42 -4.27 3.54
N GLY A 21 8.22 -5.07 2.83
CA GLY A 21 8.13 -5.23 1.38
C GLY A 21 6.78 -5.78 0.91
N PRO A 22 6.39 -7.00 1.33
CA PRO A 22 5.08 -7.58 1.01
C PRO A 22 3.91 -6.74 1.49
N PHE A 23 4.02 -6.07 2.64
CA PHE A 23 3.00 -5.16 3.12
C PHE A 23 2.79 -3.98 2.17
N LEU A 24 3.88 -3.25 1.84
CA LEU A 24 3.84 -2.12 0.91
C LEU A 24 3.35 -2.52 -0.47
N GLU A 25 3.61 -3.77 -0.88
CA GLU A 25 3.08 -4.28 -2.11
C GLU A 25 1.56 -4.47 -2.08
N ALA A 26 1.05 -5.25 -1.13
CA ALA A 26 -0.39 -5.48 -1.00
C ALA A 26 -1.17 -4.15 -0.86
N VAL A 27 -0.71 -3.21 -0.03
CA VAL A 27 -1.42 -1.93 0.17
C VAL A 27 -1.33 -0.98 -1.02
N SER A 28 -0.42 -1.20 -1.98
CA SER A 28 -0.34 -0.37 -3.19
C SER A 28 -1.50 -0.57 -4.16
N HIS A 29 -2.29 -1.63 -3.96
CA HIS A 29 -3.54 -1.89 -4.68
C HIS A 29 -4.75 -1.16 -4.08
N LEU A 30 -4.61 -0.51 -2.92
CA LEU A 30 -5.71 0.21 -2.25
C LEU A 30 -5.99 1.60 -2.85
N PRO A 31 -5.03 2.47 -3.19
CA PRO A 31 -5.33 3.82 -3.69
C PRO A 31 -6.29 3.90 -4.88
N PRO A 32 -6.28 2.97 -5.86
CA PRO A 32 -7.28 2.95 -6.94
C PRO A 32 -8.74 2.75 -6.47
N PHE A 33 -8.97 2.24 -5.26
CA PHE A 33 -10.32 2.12 -4.68
C PHE A 33 -11.02 3.47 -4.59
N PHE A 34 -10.29 4.56 -4.30
CA PHE A 34 -10.87 5.89 -4.17
C PHE A 34 -11.43 6.44 -5.50
N ASP A 35 -10.93 5.97 -6.64
CA ASP A 35 -11.51 6.31 -7.94
C ASP A 35 -12.90 5.69 -8.13
N CYS A 36 -13.18 4.55 -7.44
CA CYS A 36 -14.46 3.85 -7.51
C CYS A 36 -15.57 4.56 -6.71
N LEU A 37 -15.23 5.55 -5.88
CA LEU A 37 -16.19 6.34 -5.10
C LEU A 37 -16.89 7.42 -5.94
N GLY A 38 -16.48 7.62 -7.20
CA GLY A 38 -17.22 8.43 -8.16
C GLY A 38 -17.20 9.94 -7.90
N SER A 39 -16.28 10.44 -7.05
CA SER A 39 -16.20 11.86 -6.72
C SER A 39 -14.75 12.36 -6.65
N PRO A 40 -14.43 13.51 -7.26
CA PRO A 40 -13.09 14.10 -7.21
C PRO A 40 -12.67 14.54 -5.80
N VAL A 41 -13.61 14.63 -4.85
CA VAL A 41 -13.30 14.95 -3.44
C VAL A 41 -12.38 13.92 -2.79
N PHE A 42 -12.29 12.71 -3.34
CA PHE A 42 -11.41 11.65 -2.85
C PHE A 42 -10.01 11.68 -3.46
N THR A 43 -9.75 12.50 -4.48
CA THR A 43 -8.44 12.62 -5.12
C THR A 43 -7.31 13.00 -4.14
N PRO A 44 -7.49 13.97 -3.22
CA PRO A 44 -6.44 14.29 -2.23
C PRO A 44 -6.11 13.11 -1.30
N ILE A 45 -7.12 12.32 -0.93
CA ILE A 45 -6.94 11.14 -0.06
C ILE A 45 -6.13 10.06 -0.77
N LYS A 46 -6.48 9.77 -2.04
CA LYS A 46 -5.71 8.86 -2.88
C LYS A 46 -4.24 9.31 -3.00
N ALA A 47 -4.01 10.60 -3.25
CA ALA A 47 -2.67 11.15 -3.41
C ALA A 47 -1.82 11.02 -2.14
N ASP A 48 -2.39 11.34 -0.97
CA ASP A 48 -1.71 11.22 0.32
C ASP A 48 -1.28 9.77 0.62
N ILE A 49 -2.22 8.82 0.50
CA ILE A 49 -1.93 7.40 0.75
C ILE A 49 -0.87 6.87 -0.23
N SER A 50 -0.97 7.25 -1.50
CA SER A 50 0.02 6.88 -2.54
C SER A 50 1.40 7.44 -2.21
N GLY A 51 1.45 8.67 -1.69
CA GLY A 51 2.67 9.32 -1.21
C GLY A 51 3.32 8.56 -0.06
N ASN A 52 2.54 8.16 0.94
CA ASN A 52 3.04 7.39 2.09
C ASN A 52 3.63 6.02 1.66
N ILE A 53 2.97 5.32 0.73
CA ILE A 53 3.48 4.05 0.20
C ILE A 53 4.79 4.27 -0.58
N THR A 54 4.85 5.32 -1.39
CA THR A 54 6.06 5.69 -2.14
C THR A 54 7.23 5.99 -1.19
N MET A 55 6.97 6.78 -0.15
CA MET A 55 7.98 7.11 0.85
C MET A 55 8.44 5.85 1.62
N GLY A 56 7.51 4.95 1.96
CA GLY A 56 7.84 3.67 2.57
C GLY A 56 8.76 2.82 1.69
N ARG A 57 8.49 2.75 0.38
CA ARG A 57 9.35 2.00 -0.57
C ARG A 57 10.73 2.64 -0.71
N LEU A 58 10.83 3.97 -0.74
CA LEU A 58 12.12 4.68 -0.76
C LEU A 58 12.94 4.38 0.49
N ARG A 59 12.30 4.40 1.68
CA ARG A 59 12.96 4.08 2.95
C ARG A 59 13.43 2.63 2.98
N LEU A 60 12.63 1.70 2.47
CA LEU A 60 12.98 0.28 2.39
C LEU A 60 14.22 0.07 1.51
N ARG A 61 14.23 0.65 0.31
CA ARG A 61 15.39 0.59 -0.60
C ARG A 61 16.66 1.16 0.02
N ALA A 62 16.55 2.30 0.72
CA ALA A 62 17.68 2.89 1.43
C ALA A 62 18.25 1.97 2.53
N VAL A 63 17.41 1.15 3.17
CA VAL A 63 17.85 0.15 4.17
C VAL A 63 18.44 -1.09 3.50
N GLU A 64 17.89 -1.50 2.35
CA GLU A 64 18.35 -2.66 1.57
C GLU A 64 19.59 -2.37 0.70
N GLY A 65 19.98 -1.11 0.54
CA GLY A 65 21.11 -0.69 -0.31
C GLY A 65 20.84 -0.78 -1.80
N LEU A 66 19.56 -0.65 -2.20
CA LEU A 66 19.03 -0.83 -3.57
C LEU A 66 18.66 0.50 -4.26
#